data_AF-A0A9K3PXP9-F1
#
_entry.id   AF-A0A9K3PXP9-F1
#
_cell.length_a   1.000
_cell.length_b   1.000
_cell.length_c   1.000
_cell.angle_alpha   90.00
_cell.angle_beta   90.00
_cell.angle_gamma   90.00
#
_symmetry.space_group_name_H-M   'P 1'
#
loop_
_entity.id
_entity.type
_entity.pdbx_description
1 polymer ?
#
loop_
_entity_poly.entity_id
_entity_poly.type
_entity_poly.pdbx_seq_one_letter_code
_entity_poly.pdbx_strand_id
1 'polypeptide(L)'
;MKGFFSSASKCACGLTLSLLYILSIGDLVEAFHSTIPQYASTVRTSSIFPQQTKHLPEAPQSPLWDDIKCSTALRSNPSNDNFKDNDDEPNLWEKVVASVSKSAAWYLAKKYNRDSAPIYQSRAAMSIVTFARVIVPSILAGFIAYLIFPALAMFLCTTFNDAGVFSVLSQDSSQFVQNFLTVAGLLFSILVGQTYYFLYQQQEMVYYALFNEVTEAKSLLEQVALVSQGRSMYQRVLQAMSTYVQTDLKKLQADPAVLLSARPMDDPLETIMYLTSVGVPSTVYETVKSLRQARAQRLGALQRKLPTVHMVLLWILALVELVSFPLLGAGTQVIGGYKILTVEGCLFGVMTMGIFLTLRVVGELWRPAGGAYNVDNVLKVMVRGLEQELDARMAGKTIEAQRRNFPSPNIV
;
A
#
# COMPACT_ATOMS: atom_id res chain seq x y z
N MET A 1 -3.00 -40.05 42.66
CA MET A 1 -3.69 -38.74 42.53
C MET A 1 -2.77 -37.52 42.49
N LYS A 2 -1.60 -37.47 43.17
CA LYS A 2 -0.65 -36.34 43.06
C LYS A 2 0.06 -36.17 41.70
N GLY A 3 0.10 -37.21 40.86
CA GLY A 3 0.66 -37.13 39.50
C GLY A 3 -0.28 -36.55 38.42
N PHE A 4 -1.60 -36.53 38.66
CA PHE A 4 -2.57 -36.07 37.67
C PHE A 4 -2.68 -34.54 37.60
N PHE A 5 -2.45 -33.84 38.73
CA PHE A 5 -2.49 -32.38 38.80
C PHE A 5 -1.26 -31.69 38.18
N SER A 6 -0.10 -32.36 38.15
CA SER A 6 1.12 -31.84 37.49
C SER A 6 1.03 -31.90 35.95
N SER A 7 0.30 -32.89 35.41
CA SER A 7 0.06 -33.00 33.97
C SER A 7 -0.98 -31.96 33.49
N ALA A 8 -2.04 -31.72 34.28
CA ALA A 8 -3.07 -30.73 33.94
C ALA A 8 -2.54 -29.29 33.89
N SER A 9 -1.60 -28.92 34.78
CA SER A 9 -0.96 -27.58 34.76
C SER A 9 -0.03 -27.37 33.56
N LYS A 10 0.56 -28.44 32.99
CA LYS A 10 1.36 -28.36 31.76
C LYS A 10 0.48 -28.38 30.50
N CYS A 11 -0.66 -29.06 30.57
CA CYS A 11 -1.67 -29.11 29.51
C CYS A 11 -2.36 -27.74 29.30
N ALA A 12 -2.64 -27.00 30.38
CA ALA A 12 -3.13 -25.63 30.30
C ALA A 12 -2.13 -24.68 29.61
N CYS A 13 -0.82 -24.86 29.85
CA CYS A 13 0.23 -24.02 29.27
C CYS A 13 0.38 -24.23 27.75
N GLY A 14 0.26 -25.48 27.27
CA GLY A 14 0.29 -25.82 25.84
C GLY A 14 -0.93 -25.29 25.08
N LEU A 15 -2.12 -25.43 25.66
CA LEU A 15 -3.35 -24.90 25.07
C LEU A 15 -3.33 -23.36 25.03
N THR A 16 -2.80 -22.71 26.08
CA THR A 16 -2.59 -21.25 26.06
C THR A 16 -1.52 -20.83 25.06
N LEU A 17 -0.51 -21.64 24.76
CA LEU A 17 0.51 -21.32 23.75
C LEU A 17 0.00 -21.48 22.32
N SER A 18 -0.83 -22.49 22.04
CA SER A 18 -1.53 -22.63 20.76
C SER A 18 -2.61 -21.56 20.58
N LEU A 19 -3.37 -21.24 21.64
CA LEU A 19 -4.28 -20.08 21.65
C LEU A 19 -3.53 -18.76 21.57
N LEU A 20 -2.34 -18.61 22.16
CA LEU A 20 -1.48 -17.44 21.99
C LEU A 20 -0.84 -17.38 20.61
N TYR A 21 -0.67 -18.51 19.91
CA TYR A 21 -0.21 -18.52 18.52
C TYR A 21 -1.36 -18.13 17.58
N ILE A 22 -2.57 -18.62 17.84
CA ILE A 22 -3.80 -18.24 17.13
C ILE A 22 -4.19 -16.79 17.44
N LEU A 23 -4.05 -16.34 18.69
CA LEU A 23 -4.26 -14.95 19.12
C LEU A 23 -3.09 -14.07 18.68
N SER A 24 -1.85 -14.53 18.62
CA SER A 24 -0.76 -13.74 18.05
C SER A 24 -0.91 -13.59 16.54
N ILE A 25 -1.52 -14.55 15.84
CA ILE A 25 -1.94 -14.42 14.45
C ILE A 25 -3.19 -13.55 14.34
N GLY A 26 -4.12 -13.66 15.29
CA GLY A 26 -5.30 -12.80 15.44
C GLY A 26 -4.90 -11.33 15.62
N ASP A 27 -4.04 -11.04 16.59
CA ASP A 27 -3.38 -9.76 16.85
C ASP A 27 -2.50 -9.34 15.67
N LEU A 28 -1.87 -10.26 14.92
CA LEU A 28 -1.14 -9.89 13.70
C LEU A 28 -2.10 -9.48 12.58
N VAL A 29 -3.27 -10.14 12.50
CA VAL A 29 -4.35 -9.86 11.56
C VAL A 29 -5.10 -8.59 11.98
N GLU A 30 -5.27 -8.32 13.27
CA GLU A 30 -5.83 -7.10 13.85
C GLU A 30 -4.86 -5.93 13.77
N ALA A 31 -3.56 -6.16 14.01
CA ALA A 31 -2.49 -5.21 13.69
C ALA A 31 -2.42 -4.95 12.18
N PHE A 32 -2.72 -5.94 11.34
CA PHE A 32 -2.85 -5.74 9.90
C PHE A 32 -4.13 -4.96 9.57
N HIS A 33 -5.25 -5.23 10.26
CA HIS A 33 -6.52 -4.52 10.12
C HIS A 33 -6.44 -3.07 10.61
N SER A 34 -5.61 -2.79 11.61
CA SER A 34 -5.35 -1.44 12.16
C SER A 34 -4.24 -0.69 11.42
N THR A 35 -3.34 -1.40 10.72
CA THR A 35 -2.38 -0.80 9.78
C THR A 35 -2.96 -0.65 8.37
N ILE A 36 -4.13 -1.21 8.08
CA ILE A 36 -4.97 -0.80 6.96
C ILE A 36 -5.68 0.48 7.43
N PRO A 37 -5.43 1.67 6.83
CA PRO A 37 -6.29 2.79 7.11
C PRO A 37 -7.72 2.39 6.75
N GLN A 38 -8.64 2.51 7.72
CA GLN A 38 -10.07 2.27 7.57
C GLN A 38 -10.64 3.14 6.44
N TYR A 39 -10.51 2.70 5.19
CA TYR A 39 -11.18 3.27 4.02
C TYR A 39 -12.34 2.36 3.59
N ALA A 40 -13.13 1.94 4.58
CA ALA A 40 -14.39 1.25 4.38
C ALA A 40 -15.48 2.02 5.11
N SER A 41 -15.80 3.22 4.62
CA SER A 41 -17.13 3.77 4.83
C SER A 41 -17.67 4.38 3.53
N THR A 42 -18.78 3.82 3.09
CA THR A 42 -19.76 4.45 2.18
C THR A 42 -19.49 4.41 0.68
N VAL A 43 -19.44 3.20 0.09
CA VAL A 43 -19.90 3.04 -1.30
C VAL A 43 -21.41 2.87 -1.28
N ARG A 44 -22.14 3.99 -1.25
CA ARG A 44 -23.56 4.00 -1.62
C ARG A 44 -23.60 4.03 -3.14
N THR A 45 -24.02 2.92 -3.74
CA THR A 45 -24.20 2.75 -5.18
C THR A 45 -25.16 3.81 -5.73
N SER A 46 -24.63 4.82 -6.43
CA SER A 46 -25.39 5.63 -7.37
C SER A 46 -24.88 5.34 -8.78
N SER A 47 -25.54 4.41 -9.44
CA SER A 47 -25.43 4.15 -10.87
C SER A 47 -26.01 5.34 -11.65
N ILE A 48 -25.16 6.20 -12.23
CA ILE A 48 -25.58 7.09 -13.32
C ILE A 48 -24.44 7.17 -14.35
N PHE A 49 -24.51 6.29 -15.35
CA PHE A 49 -24.02 6.60 -16.69
C PHE A 49 -25.13 7.39 -17.41
N PRO A 50 -24.76 8.29 -18.33
CA PRO A 50 -25.45 8.24 -19.60
C PRO A 50 -24.49 8.19 -20.80
N GLN A 51 -24.98 7.44 -21.78
CA GLN A 51 -24.44 7.22 -23.11
C GLN A 51 -24.29 8.50 -23.94
N GLN A 52 -23.28 8.51 -24.80
CA GLN A 52 -23.20 9.30 -26.02
C GLN A 52 -24.34 8.98 -26.99
N THR A 53 -24.98 10.00 -27.59
CA THR A 53 -25.41 9.98 -28.99
C THR A 53 -25.39 11.39 -29.61
N LYS A 54 -25.14 11.41 -30.93
CA LYS A 54 -24.80 12.51 -31.84
C LYS A 54 -25.98 13.44 -32.25
N HIS A 55 -25.67 14.71 -32.56
CA HIS A 55 -25.94 15.49 -33.81
C HIS A 55 -26.24 16.99 -33.57
N LEU A 56 -25.56 17.85 -34.35
CA LEU A 56 -25.72 19.33 -34.55
C LEU A 56 -27.05 19.67 -35.31
N PRO A 57 -27.54 20.95 -35.43
CA PRO A 57 -26.77 22.20 -35.68
C PRO A 57 -27.24 23.58 -35.08
N GLU A 58 -26.32 24.54 -35.18
CA GLU A 58 -26.32 26.03 -35.29
C GLU A 58 -27.44 26.99 -34.75
N ALA A 59 -26.98 27.92 -33.88
CA ALA A 59 -27.21 29.40 -33.74
C ALA A 59 -28.63 30.00 -33.51
N PRO A 60 -28.83 31.25 -32.95
CA PRO A 60 -27.88 32.36 -32.76
C PRO A 60 -27.90 33.15 -31.40
N GLN A 61 -26.98 34.12 -31.37
CA GLN A 61 -26.56 35.22 -30.47
C GLN A 61 -27.50 35.93 -29.45
N SER A 62 -26.92 36.17 -28.26
CA SER A 62 -26.95 37.37 -27.37
C SER A 62 -28.19 37.67 -26.48
N PRO A 63 -28.10 38.57 -25.47
CA PRO A 63 -27.01 38.88 -24.51
C PRO A 63 -27.52 38.90 -23.03
N LEU A 64 -26.65 39.33 -22.11
CA LEU A 64 -26.99 40.15 -20.92
C LEU A 64 -27.59 39.45 -19.69
N TRP A 65 -26.76 39.18 -18.67
CA TRP A 65 -27.15 39.34 -17.25
C TRP A 65 -25.91 39.67 -16.41
N ASP A 66 -25.74 40.97 -16.17
CA ASP A 66 -25.02 41.49 -15.00
C ASP A 66 -25.97 41.50 -13.79
N ASP A 67 -25.35 41.40 -12.61
CA ASP A 67 -25.85 41.80 -11.29
C ASP A 67 -27.03 41.07 -10.63
N ILE A 68 -26.71 40.15 -9.71
CA ILE A 68 -27.37 40.08 -8.40
C ILE A 68 -26.33 39.95 -7.27
N LYS A 69 -26.18 41.03 -6.50
CA LYS A 69 -25.61 41.08 -5.14
C LYS A 69 -26.71 40.83 -4.09
N CYS A 70 -26.28 40.54 -2.85
CA CYS A 70 -27.02 40.32 -1.58
C CYS A 70 -27.56 38.88 -1.38
N SER A 71 -27.50 38.25 -0.21
CA SER A 71 -27.12 38.62 1.17
C SER A 71 -26.87 37.29 1.93
N THR A 72 -25.81 37.17 2.74
CA THR A 72 -25.83 37.25 4.22
C THR A 72 -26.78 36.29 4.96
N ALA A 73 -26.14 35.39 5.72
CA ALA A 73 -26.53 34.78 7.01
C ALA A 73 -27.61 33.68 7.08
N LEU A 74 -27.18 32.51 7.56
CA LEU A 74 -27.82 31.57 8.51
C LEU A 74 -26.82 30.40 8.70
N ARG A 75 -25.87 30.44 9.65
CA ARG A 75 -25.96 30.06 11.07
C ARG A 75 -26.75 28.76 11.32
N SER A 76 -26.03 27.64 11.41
CA SER A 76 -26.48 26.42 12.12
C SER A 76 -25.32 25.78 12.87
N ASN A 77 -25.58 25.43 14.13
CA ASN A 77 -24.68 24.90 15.17
C ASN A 77 -23.82 23.70 14.75
N PRO A 78 -22.62 23.54 15.34
CA PRO A 78 -21.96 22.24 15.40
C PRO A 78 -22.61 21.37 16.49
N SER A 79 -23.12 20.20 16.07
CA SER A 79 -23.51 19.11 16.95
C SER A 79 -22.28 18.50 17.61
N ASN A 80 -22.36 18.37 18.92
CA ASN A 80 -21.34 17.88 19.83
C ASN A 80 -21.49 16.35 19.96
N ASP A 81 -20.85 15.60 19.06
CA ASP A 81 -20.82 14.13 19.14
C ASP A 81 -19.59 13.69 19.93
N ASN A 82 -19.84 13.35 21.20
CA ASN A 82 -18.89 12.67 22.08
C ASN A 82 -18.68 11.22 21.59
N PHE A 83 -17.68 11.02 20.73
CA PHE A 83 -17.13 9.70 20.45
C PHE A 83 -16.19 9.32 21.61
N LYS A 84 -16.64 8.39 22.46
CA LYS A 84 -15.78 7.73 23.46
C LYS A 84 -14.95 6.68 22.72
N ASP A 85 -13.69 6.98 22.47
CA ASP A 85 -12.68 5.96 22.15
C ASP A 85 -12.56 5.02 23.37
N ASN A 86 -12.90 3.75 23.16
CA ASN A 86 -12.50 2.70 24.08
C ASN A 86 -11.01 2.44 23.82
N ASP A 87 -10.17 2.96 24.70
CA ASP A 87 -8.74 2.66 24.75
C ASP A 87 -8.54 1.22 25.21
N ASP A 88 -8.70 0.26 24.29
CA ASP A 88 -8.16 -1.09 24.49
C ASP A 88 -6.63 -0.97 24.47
N GLU A 89 -6.02 -1.03 25.66
CA GLU A 89 -4.57 -0.99 25.84
C GLU A 89 -3.90 -2.05 24.94
N PRO A 90 -3.01 -1.67 24.02
CA PRO A 90 -2.39 -2.64 23.13
C PRO A 90 -1.54 -3.62 23.93
N ASN A 91 -1.66 -4.91 23.59
CA ASN A 91 -0.95 -6.02 24.23
C ASN A 91 0.56 -5.71 24.30
N LEU A 92 1.20 -6.07 25.42
CA LEU A 92 2.62 -5.84 25.69
C LEU A 92 3.53 -6.26 24.51
N TRP A 93 3.15 -7.34 23.83
CA TRP A 93 3.86 -7.87 22.67
C TRP A 93 3.75 -7.00 21.41
N GLU A 94 2.59 -6.36 21.17
CA GLU A 94 2.46 -5.37 20.11
C GLU A 94 3.27 -4.13 20.41
N LYS A 95 3.28 -3.68 21.68
CA LYS A 95 4.16 -2.59 22.12
C LYS A 95 5.63 -2.92 21.88
N VAL A 96 6.08 -4.17 22.11
CA VAL A 96 7.47 -4.61 21.89
C VAL A 96 7.81 -4.76 20.41
N VAL A 97 6.99 -5.43 19.60
CA VAL A 97 7.26 -5.61 18.15
C VAL A 97 7.15 -4.29 17.40
N ALA A 98 6.16 -3.46 17.75
CA ALA A 98 6.05 -2.10 17.23
C ALA A 98 7.19 -1.22 17.74
N SER A 99 7.64 -1.35 19.00
CA SER A 99 8.77 -0.58 19.51
C SER A 99 10.08 -0.97 18.84
N VAL A 100 10.39 -2.25 18.64
CA VAL A 100 11.64 -2.67 17.99
C VAL A 100 11.65 -2.26 16.51
N SER A 101 10.54 -2.46 15.79
CA SER A 101 10.43 -2.07 14.38
C SER A 101 10.34 -0.54 14.18
N LYS A 102 9.56 0.17 15.01
CA LYS A 102 9.47 1.65 14.97
C LYS A 102 10.74 2.30 15.49
N SER A 103 11.41 1.76 16.51
CA SER A 103 12.68 2.32 17.00
C SER A 103 13.78 2.15 15.96
N ALA A 104 13.92 0.97 15.34
CA ALA A 104 14.87 0.78 14.26
C ALA A 104 14.56 1.67 13.04
N ALA A 105 13.29 1.73 12.62
CA ALA A 105 12.86 2.55 11.50
C ALA A 105 12.97 4.05 11.78
N TRP A 106 12.65 4.49 13.00
CA TRP A 106 12.73 5.90 13.42
C TRP A 106 14.17 6.35 13.63
N TYR A 107 15.05 5.51 14.20
CA TYR A 107 16.47 5.84 14.34
C TYR A 107 17.14 5.98 12.96
N LEU A 108 16.78 5.11 12.01
CA LEU A 108 17.22 5.20 10.62
C LEU A 108 16.61 6.41 9.89
N ALA A 109 15.31 6.67 10.07
CA ALA A 109 14.63 7.82 9.45
C ALA A 109 15.13 9.16 10.00
N LYS A 110 15.40 9.26 11.31
CA LYS A 110 15.91 10.47 11.97
C LYS A 110 17.35 10.79 11.57
N LYS A 111 18.19 9.78 11.36
CA LYS A 111 19.54 9.95 10.83
C LYS A 111 19.51 10.38 9.36
N TYR A 112 18.50 9.94 8.61
CA TYR A 112 18.33 10.24 7.20
C TYR A 112 17.71 11.63 6.92
N ASN A 113 16.83 12.13 7.79
CA ASN A 113 16.16 13.42 7.62
C ASN A 113 17.06 14.64 7.92
N ARG A 114 18.30 14.41 8.41
CA ARG A 114 19.21 15.47 8.87
C ARG A 114 20.18 15.96 7.79
N ASP A 115 20.39 15.19 6.71
CA ASP A 115 21.34 15.55 5.66
C ASP A 115 20.67 15.59 4.28
N SER A 116 20.94 16.69 3.54
CA SER A 116 20.61 16.85 2.13
C SER A 116 21.51 15.96 1.26
N ALA A 117 21.47 14.65 1.50
CA ALA A 117 22.31 13.68 0.81
C ALA A 117 21.91 13.53 -0.67
N PRO A 118 22.87 13.19 -1.56
CA PRO A 118 22.61 13.00 -2.99
C PRO A 118 21.53 11.94 -3.23
N ILE A 119 20.68 12.18 -4.24
CA ILE A 119 19.47 11.43 -4.63
C ILE A 119 19.67 9.90 -4.71
N TYR A 120 20.90 9.43 -4.99
CA TYR A 120 21.24 8.01 -5.04
C TYR A 120 21.29 7.33 -3.67
N GLN A 121 21.76 8.04 -2.64
CA GLN A 121 21.89 7.51 -1.28
C GLN A 121 20.51 7.26 -0.64
N SER A 122 19.52 8.03 -1.08
CA SER A 122 18.10 7.90 -0.74
C SER A 122 17.50 6.55 -1.15
N ARG A 123 17.75 6.12 -2.39
CA ARG A 123 17.19 4.87 -2.92
C ARG A 123 17.75 3.65 -2.21
N ALA A 124 19.06 3.63 -1.98
CA ALA A 124 19.72 2.54 -1.26
C ALA A 124 19.23 2.44 0.19
N ALA A 125 19.14 3.57 0.89
CA ALA A 125 18.66 3.60 2.27
C ALA A 125 17.21 3.12 2.40
N MET A 126 16.30 3.57 1.52
CA MET A 126 14.89 3.13 1.56
C MET A 126 14.72 1.66 1.17
N SER A 127 15.51 1.17 0.21
CA SER A 127 15.55 -0.25 -0.13
C SER A 127 15.98 -1.08 1.08
N ILE A 128 17.07 -0.69 1.76
CA ILE A 128 17.56 -1.38 2.96
C ILE A 128 16.52 -1.35 4.09
N VAL A 129 15.88 -0.21 4.34
CA VAL A 129 14.86 -0.09 5.40
C VAL A 129 13.67 -1.00 5.13
N THR A 130 13.21 -1.08 3.87
CA THR A 130 12.09 -1.94 3.52
C THR A 130 12.48 -3.41 3.54
N PHE A 131 13.67 -3.74 3.02
CA PHE A 131 14.24 -5.08 3.07
C PHE A 131 14.36 -5.57 4.52
N ALA A 132 14.87 -4.72 5.42
CA ALA A 132 14.92 -5.01 6.84
C ALA A 132 13.52 -5.19 7.45
N ARG A 133 12.55 -4.33 7.10
CA ARG A 133 11.16 -4.43 7.56
C ARG A 133 10.50 -5.75 7.15
N VAL A 134 10.89 -6.34 6.02
CA VAL A 134 10.32 -7.59 5.49
C VAL A 134 11.07 -8.82 6.03
N ILE A 135 12.39 -8.79 6.06
CA ILE A 135 13.21 -9.96 6.37
C ILE A 135 13.32 -10.20 7.87
N VAL A 136 13.51 -9.15 8.67
CA VAL A 136 13.64 -9.30 10.13
C VAL A 136 12.45 -10.04 10.75
N PRO A 137 11.17 -9.69 10.48
CA PRO A 137 10.06 -10.45 11.04
C PRO A 137 9.97 -11.87 10.47
N SER A 138 10.41 -12.10 9.24
CA SER A 138 10.38 -13.43 8.62
C SER A 138 11.41 -14.38 9.26
N ILE A 139 12.62 -13.89 9.52
CA ILE A 139 13.66 -14.64 10.24
C ILE A 139 13.21 -14.91 11.68
N LEU A 140 12.64 -13.90 12.35
CA LEU A 140 12.16 -14.06 13.72
C LEU A 140 11.03 -15.09 13.80
N ALA A 141 10.08 -15.05 12.86
CA ALA A 141 9.01 -16.04 12.76
C ALA A 141 9.56 -17.46 12.51
N GLY A 142 10.52 -17.62 11.61
CA GLY A 142 11.18 -18.91 11.35
C GLY A 142 11.94 -19.45 12.57
N PHE A 143 12.64 -18.58 13.31
CA PHE A 143 13.35 -18.96 14.52
C PHE A 143 12.41 -19.35 15.66
N ILE A 144 11.32 -18.60 15.85
CA ILE A 144 10.27 -18.93 16.82
C ILE A 144 9.61 -20.26 16.45
N ALA A 145 9.29 -20.47 15.18
CA ALA A 145 8.72 -21.71 14.67
C ALA A 145 9.64 -22.92 14.92
N TYR A 146 10.95 -22.77 14.68
CA TYR A 146 11.95 -23.80 14.98
C TYR A 146 11.93 -24.22 16.46
N LEU A 147 11.84 -23.26 17.38
CA LEU A 147 11.82 -23.54 18.82
C LEU A 147 10.49 -24.11 19.32
N ILE A 148 9.36 -23.67 18.76
CA ILE A 148 8.03 -24.10 19.16
C ILE A 148 7.69 -25.49 18.61
N PHE A 149 8.21 -25.83 17.43
CA PHE A 149 7.84 -27.05 16.71
C PHE A 149 7.98 -28.35 17.53
N PRO A 150 9.10 -28.63 18.22
CA PRO A 150 9.22 -29.87 19.00
C PRO A 150 8.21 -29.96 20.14
N ALA A 151 7.92 -28.83 20.80
CA ALA A 151 6.94 -28.78 21.89
C ALA A 151 5.52 -29.02 21.38
N LEU A 152 5.19 -28.45 20.21
CA LEU A 152 3.89 -28.60 19.56
C LEU A 152 3.67 -30.05 19.10
N ALA A 153 4.67 -30.67 18.47
CA ALA A 153 4.60 -32.07 18.05
C ALA A 153 4.41 -33.04 19.24
N MET A 154 5.17 -32.85 20.33
CA MET A 154 5.01 -33.64 21.56
C MET A 154 3.62 -33.45 22.17
N PHE A 155 3.11 -32.22 22.19
CA PHE A 155 1.77 -31.92 22.70
C PHE A 155 0.68 -32.63 21.88
N LEU A 156 0.76 -32.58 20.55
CA LEU A 156 -0.15 -33.31 19.66
C LEU A 156 -0.07 -34.81 19.90
N CYS A 157 1.14 -35.38 20.02
CA CYS A 157 1.33 -36.79 20.34
C CYS A 157 0.64 -37.18 21.65
N THR A 158 0.75 -36.37 22.70
CA THR A 158 0.07 -36.65 23.98
C THR A 158 -1.46 -36.50 23.91
N THR A 159 -1.95 -35.62 23.04
CA THR A 159 -3.39 -35.37 22.88
C THR A 159 -4.06 -36.50 22.10
N PHE A 160 -3.37 -37.06 21.11
CA PHE A 160 -3.85 -38.15 20.27
C PHE A 160 -3.50 -39.55 20.78
N ASN A 161 -3.09 -39.69 22.05
CA ASN A 161 -2.54 -40.92 22.65
C ASN A 161 -3.52 -42.13 22.75
N ASP A 162 -4.69 -42.07 22.10
CA ASP A 162 -5.51 -43.25 21.86
C ASP A 162 -4.87 -44.07 20.73
N ALA A 163 -4.21 -45.16 21.12
CA ALA A 163 -3.41 -46.04 20.27
C ALA A 163 -4.13 -46.55 19.00
N GLY A 164 -5.47 -46.54 18.96
CA GLY A 164 -6.26 -46.89 17.77
C GLY A 164 -6.26 -45.81 16.69
N VAL A 165 -6.27 -44.53 17.07
CA VAL A 165 -6.36 -43.40 16.12
C VAL A 165 -5.04 -43.22 15.37
N PHE A 166 -3.90 -43.34 16.05
CA PHE A 166 -2.58 -43.26 15.41
C PHE A 166 -2.28 -44.46 14.52
N SER A 167 -2.73 -45.68 14.87
CA SER A 167 -2.53 -46.85 14.02
C SER A 167 -3.28 -46.71 12.70
N VAL A 168 -4.54 -46.26 12.75
CA VAL A 168 -5.38 -46.08 11.54
C VAL A 168 -4.93 -44.84 10.73
N LEU A 169 -4.50 -43.76 11.38
CA LEU A 169 -3.87 -42.64 10.67
C LEU A 169 -2.54 -43.06 10.01
N SER A 170 -1.69 -43.83 10.69
CA SER A 170 -0.33 -44.10 10.20
C SER A 170 -0.28 -44.88 8.88
N GLN A 171 -1.26 -45.73 8.58
CA GLN A 171 -1.25 -46.59 7.40
C GLN A 171 -1.86 -45.92 6.15
N ASP A 172 -3.01 -45.25 6.25
CA ASP A 172 -3.70 -44.64 5.09
C ASP A 172 -3.64 -43.10 5.07
N SER A 173 -3.49 -42.44 6.23
CA SER A 173 -3.56 -40.97 6.29
C SER A 173 -2.26 -40.26 5.92
N SER A 174 -1.11 -40.92 6.05
CA SER A 174 0.19 -40.32 5.69
C SER A 174 0.21 -39.87 4.22
N GLN A 175 -0.26 -40.74 3.32
CA GLN A 175 -0.35 -40.42 1.89
C GLN A 175 -1.45 -39.38 1.61
N PHE A 176 -2.58 -39.44 2.32
CA PHE A 176 -3.65 -38.44 2.19
C PHE A 176 -3.20 -37.04 2.61
N VAL A 177 -2.55 -36.91 3.78
CA VAL A 177 -2.06 -35.62 4.30
C VAL A 177 -0.95 -35.08 3.41
N GLN A 178 -0.04 -35.92 2.92
CA GLN A 178 0.99 -35.50 1.96
C GLN A 178 0.39 -35.02 0.64
N ASN A 179 -0.60 -35.71 0.09
CA ASN A 179 -1.31 -35.29 -1.12
C ASN A 179 -2.08 -33.98 -0.88
N PHE A 180 -2.76 -33.84 0.25
CA PHE A 180 -3.47 -32.62 0.63
C PHE A 180 -2.52 -31.43 0.76
N LEU A 181 -1.38 -31.61 1.43
CA LEU A 181 -0.34 -30.58 1.55
C LEU A 181 0.26 -30.20 0.21
N THR A 182 0.47 -31.16 -0.67
CA THR A 182 0.97 -30.90 -2.02
C THR A 182 -0.03 -30.06 -2.80
N VAL A 183 -1.32 -30.40 -2.74
CA VAL A 183 -2.39 -29.62 -3.39
C VAL A 183 -2.51 -28.22 -2.79
N ALA A 184 -2.48 -28.09 -1.45
CA ALA A 184 -2.56 -26.81 -0.76
C ALA A 184 -1.35 -25.91 -1.09
N GLY A 185 -0.13 -26.46 -1.06
CA GLY A 185 1.10 -25.73 -1.39
C GLY A 185 1.16 -25.32 -2.87
N LEU A 186 0.70 -26.16 -3.79
CA LEU A 186 0.57 -25.80 -5.21
C LEU A 186 -0.45 -24.67 -5.41
N LEU A 187 -1.60 -24.77 -4.76
CA LEU A 187 -2.64 -23.73 -4.83
C LEU A 187 -2.13 -22.42 -4.23
N PHE A 188 -1.37 -22.47 -3.13
CA PHE A 188 -0.72 -21.31 -2.52
C PHE A 188 0.27 -20.66 -3.47
N SER A 189 1.19 -21.45 -4.03
CA SER A 189 2.21 -20.96 -4.97
C SER A 189 1.58 -20.30 -6.20
N ILE A 190 0.54 -20.91 -6.78
CA ILE A 190 -0.18 -20.36 -7.94
C ILE A 190 -0.88 -19.06 -7.56
N LEU A 191 -1.64 -19.03 -6.47
CA LEU A 191 -2.36 -17.83 -6.05
C LEU A 191 -1.41 -16.68 -5.72
N VAL A 192 -0.34 -16.94 -4.95
CA VAL A 192 0.69 -15.94 -4.63
C VAL A 192 1.34 -15.42 -5.91
N GLY A 193 1.70 -16.31 -6.85
CA GLY A 193 2.32 -15.93 -8.11
C GLY A 193 1.42 -15.01 -8.96
N GLN A 194 0.15 -15.35 -9.11
CA GLN A 194 -0.81 -14.52 -9.85
C GLN A 194 -1.06 -13.17 -9.16
N THR A 195 -1.14 -13.16 -7.83
CA THR A 195 -1.30 -11.93 -7.03
C THR A 195 -0.10 -11.02 -7.20
N TYR A 196 1.11 -11.58 -7.10
CA TYR A 196 2.34 -10.86 -7.28
C TYR A 196 2.42 -10.23 -8.69
N TYR A 197 2.13 -11.01 -9.73
CA TYR A 197 2.13 -10.52 -11.12
C TYR A 197 1.14 -9.37 -11.31
N PHE A 198 -0.09 -9.52 -10.81
CA PHE A 198 -1.11 -8.48 -10.92
C PHE A 198 -0.71 -7.19 -10.20
N LEU A 199 -0.21 -7.30 -8.97
CA LEU A 199 0.22 -6.13 -8.19
C LEU A 199 1.40 -5.42 -8.84
N TYR A 200 2.34 -6.18 -9.38
CA TYR A 200 3.47 -5.62 -10.12
C TYR A 200 3.00 -4.85 -11.35
N GLN A 201 2.12 -5.44 -12.17
CA GLN A 201 1.55 -4.78 -13.34
C GLN A 201 0.75 -3.53 -12.96
N GLN A 202 0.03 -3.54 -11.83
CA GLN A 202 -0.66 -2.36 -11.34
C GLN A 202 0.31 -1.24 -10.98
N GLN A 203 1.43 -1.56 -10.31
CA GLN A 203 2.46 -0.56 -9.98
C GLN A 203 3.08 0.05 -11.24
N GLU A 204 3.31 -0.76 -12.27
CA GLU A 204 3.81 -0.29 -13.56
C GLU A 204 2.82 0.67 -14.24
N MET A 205 1.53 0.36 -14.23
CA MET A 205 0.49 1.26 -14.76
C MET A 205 0.43 2.59 -14.00
N VAL A 206 0.56 2.56 -12.67
CA VAL A 206 0.62 3.78 -11.85
C VAL A 206 1.85 4.60 -12.20
N TYR A 207 3.00 3.94 -12.39
CA TYR A 207 4.25 4.59 -12.78
C TYR A 207 4.11 5.34 -14.13
N TYR A 208 3.58 4.67 -15.15
CA TYR A 208 3.39 5.29 -16.46
C TYR A 208 2.37 6.43 -16.45
N ALA A 209 1.24 6.25 -15.77
CA ALA A 209 0.22 7.29 -15.67
C ALA A 209 0.78 8.56 -14.97
N LEU A 210 1.55 8.37 -13.91
CA LEU A 210 2.17 9.47 -13.18
C LEU A 210 3.25 10.18 -14.01
N PHE A 211 4.06 9.43 -14.75
CA PHE A 211 5.06 10.00 -15.65
C PHE A 211 4.42 10.85 -16.73
N ASN A 212 3.33 10.36 -17.33
CA ASN A 212 2.55 11.11 -18.32
C ASN A 212 1.97 12.39 -17.72
N GLU A 213 1.36 12.32 -16.53
CA GLU A 213 0.79 13.50 -15.86
C GLU A 213 1.84 14.58 -15.57
N VAL A 214 3.02 14.20 -15.07
CA VAL A 214 4.09 15.18 -14.82
C VAL A 214 4.63 15.77 -16.12
N THR A 215 4.73 14.97 -17.18
CA THR A 215 5.20 15.43 -18.50
C THR A 215 4.21 16.44 -19.11
N GLU A 216 2.91 16.16 -19.04
CA GLU A 216 1.85 17.08 -19.47
C GLU A 216 1.84 18.35 -18.60
N ALA A 217 2.03 18.23 -17.29
CA ALA A 217 2.11 19.37 -16.39
C ALA A 217 3.29 20.30 -16.76
N LYS A 218 4.44 19.72 -17.14
CA LYS A 218 5.59 20.49 -17.61
C LYS A 218 5.30 21.17 -18.96
N SER A 219 4.69 20.46 -19.90
CA SER A 219 4.30 21.03 -21.19
C SER A 219 3.35 22.22 -21.01
N LEU A 220 2.36 22.08 -20.11
CA LEU A 220 1.45 23.17 -19.76
C LEU A 220 2.21 24.37 -19.19
N LEU A 221 3.17 24.16 -18.30
CA LEU A 221 3.99 25.23 -17.72
C LEU A 221 4.85 25.95 -18.77
N GLU A 222 5.41 25.23 -19.73
CA GLU A 222 6.12 25.81 -20.88
C GLU A 222 5.18 26.66 -21.77
N GLN A 223 4.02 26.13 -22.12
CA GLN A 223 3.04 26.83 -22.96
C GLN A 223 2.45 28.06 -22.29
N VAL A 224 2.09 27.95 -21.00
CA VAL A 224 1.61 29.08 -20.21
C VAL A 224 2.64 30.20 -20.20
N ALA A 225 3.92 29.88 -19.97
CA ALA A 225 4.95 30.91 -19.97
C ALA A 225 5.05 31.60 -21.33
N LEU A 226 5.02 30.87 -22.45
CA LEU A 226 5.07 31.49 -23.78
C LEU A 226 3.86 32.39 -24.07
N VAL A 227 2.65 31.96 -23.70
CA VAL A 227 1.41 32.67 -24.04
C VAL A 227 1.14 33.87 -23.13
N SER A 228 1.58 33.81 -21.87
CA SER A 228 1.26 34.83 -20.86
C SER A 228 2.44 35.72 -20.48
N GLN A 229 3.64 35.51 -21.05
CA GLN A 229 4.78 36.41 -20.86
C GLN A 229 4.41 37.85 -21.21
N GLY A 230 4.64 38.77 -20.28
CA GLY A 230 4.33 40.20 -20.44
C GLY A 230 2.87 40.59 -20.13
N ARG A 231 2.00 39.66 -19.76
CA ARG A 231 0.62 39.95 -19.32
C ARG A 231 0.50 39.94 -17.80
N SER A 232 -0.38 40.79 -17.26
CA SER A 232 -0.66 40.85 -15.81
C SER A 232 -1.23 39.54 -15.23
N MET A 233 -1.77 38.65 -16.08
CA MET A 233 -2.33 37.37 -15.65
C MET A 233 -1.29 36.27 -15.39
N TYR A 234 -0.03 36.44 -15.81
CA TYR A 234 1.02 35.40 -15.69
C TYR A 234 1.21 34.88 -14.27
N GLN A 235 1.30 35.77 -13.28
CA GLN A 235 1.51 35.39 -11.88
C GLN A 235 0.35 34.56 -11.33
N ARG A 236 -0.89 34.88 -11.70
CA ARG A 236 -2.07 34.11 -11.26
C ARG A 236 -2.07 32.70 -11.84
N VAL A 237 -1.68 32.54 -13.10
CA VAL A 237 -1.61 31.22 -13.74
C VAL A 237 -0.48 30.38 -13.12
N LEU A 238 0.68 30.98 -12.85
CA LEU A 238 1.76 30.29 -12.13
C LEU A 238 1.34 29.86 -10.72
N GLN A 239 0.60 30.71 -9.99
CA GLN A 239 0.11 30.37 -8.66
C GLN A 239 -0.92 29.23 -8.69
N ALA A 240 -1.82 29.21 -9.69
CA ALA A 240 -2.75 28.10 -9.89
C ALA A 240 -2.00 26.80 -10.22
N MET A 241 -0.97 26.87 -11.06
CA MET A 241 -0.11 25.73 -11.38
C MET A 241 0.67 25.24 -10.15
N SER A 242 1.19 26.15 -9.32
CA SER A 242 1.84 25.81 -8.05
C SER A 242 0.89 25.09 -7.11
N THR A 243 -0.33 25.60 -7.01
CA THR A 243 -1.40 24.99 -6.20
C THR A 243 -1.67 23.58 -6.71
N TYR A 244 -1.87 23.38 -8.01
CA TYR A 244 -2.03 22.04 -8.59
C TYR A 244 -0.90 21.06 -8.21
N VAL A 245 0.35 21.47 -8.37
CA VAL A 245 1.52 20.64 -8.06
C VAL A 245 1.60 20.31 -6.57
N GLN A 246 1.32 21.28 -5.69
CA GLN A 246 1.42 21.10 -4.25
C GLN A 246 0.24 20.35 -3.65
N THR A 247 -0.98 20.62 -4.12
CA THR A 247 -2.20 20.14 -3.48
C THR A 247 -2.81 18.91 -4.13
N ASP A 248 -2.52 18.64 -5.40
CA ASP A 248 -3.08 17.49 -6.12
C ASP A 248 -1.99 16.47 -6.44
N LEU A 249 -0.95 16.90 -7.17
CA LEU A 249 0.10 16.00 -7.65
C LEU A 249 0.87 15.31 -6.51
N LYS A 250 1.07 15.99 -5.38
CA LYS A 250 1.70 15.40 -4.17
C LYS A 250 0.80 14.47 -3.37
N LYS A 251 -0.52 14.54 -3.53
CA LYS A 251 -1.49 13.78 -2.72
C LYS A 251 -1.78 12.39 -3.31
N LEU A 252 -0.74 11.61 -3.60
CA LEU A 252 -0.88 10.21 -4.05
C LEU A 252 -1.67 9.33 -3.07
N GLN A 253 -1.64 9.67 -1.77
CA GLN A 253 -2.27 8.89 -0.71
C GLN A 253 -3.72 9.26 -0.43
N ALA A 254 -4.22 10.36 -1.02
CA ALA A 254 -5.62 10.73 -0.85
C ALA A 254 -6.49 9.74 -1.62
N ASP A 255 -7.67 9.44 -1.07
CA ASP A 255 -8.63 8.56 -1.71
C ASP A 255 -8.98 9.12 -3.10
N PRO A 256 -8.80 8.35 -4.19
CA PRO A 256 -9.14 8.81 -5.54
C PRO A 256 -10.60 9.24 -5.66
N ALA A 257 -11.51 8.67 -4.86
CA ALA A 257 -12.92 9.11 -4.84
C ALA A 257 -13.08 10.55 -4.33
N VAL A 258 -12.28 10.97 -3.35
CA VAL A 258 -12.29 12.34 -2.83
C VAL A 258 -11.71 13.31 -3.85
N LEU A 259 -10.63 12.92 -4.54
CA LEU A 259 -10.03 13.76 -5.58
C LEU A 259 -10.95 13.89 -6.81
N LEU A 260 -11.70 12.86 -7.17
CA LEU A 260 -12.67 12.89 -8.28
C LEU A 260 -13.97 13.64 -7.93
N SER A 261 -14.33 13.72 -6.65
CA SER A 261 -15.55 14.40 -6.19
C SER A 261 -15.36 15.89 -5.90
N ALA A 262 -14.13 16.41 -6.04
CA ALA A 262 -13.87 17.84 -5.93
C ALA A 262 -14.71 18.62 -6.95
N ARG A 263 -15.29 19.75 -6.51
CA ARG A 263 -16.12 20.58 -7.40
C ARG A 263 -15.24 21.17 -8.51
N PRO A 264 -15.74 21.28 -9.75
CA PRO A 264 -14.98 21.86 -10.86
C PRO A 264 -14.45 23.28 -10.56
N MET A 265 -15.18 24.06 -9.75
CA MET A 265 -14.79 25.41 -9.34
C MET A 265 -13.51 25.43 -8.47
N ASP A 266 -13.23 24.34 -7.75
CA ASP A 266 -12.07 24.22 -6.87
C ASP A 266 -10.85 23.63 -7.61
N ASP A 267 -10.98 23.27 -8.89
CA ASP A 267 -9.87 22.71 -9.67
C ASP A 267 -8.94 23.83 -10.17
N PRO A 268 -7.66 23.86 -9.76
CA PRO A 268 -6.69 24.83 -10.26
C PRO A 268 -6.53 24.78 -11.79
N LEU A 269 -6.76 23.63 -12.43
CA LEU A 269 -6.70 23.51 -13.89
C LEU A 269 -7.86 24.22 -14.59
N GLU A 270 -9.03 24.31 -13.95
CA GLU A 270 -10.17 25.08 -14.46
C GLU A 270 -9.87 26.58 -14.37
N THR A 271 -9.21 27.02 -13.31
CA THR A 271 -8.75 28.42 -13.18
C THR A 271 -7.74 28.79 -14.28
N ILE A 272 -6.77 27.92 -14.58
CA ILE A 272 -5.81 28.12 -15.68
C ILE A 272 -6.54 28.23 -17.02
N MET A 273 -7.51 27.36 -17.25
CA MET A 273 -8.34 27.37 -18.46
C MET A 273 -9.08 28.70 -18.60
N TYR A 274 -9.83 29.14 -17.58
CA TYR A 274 -10.57 30.41 -17.61
C TYR A 274 -9.66 31.63 -17.84
N LEU A 275 -8.48 31.66 -17.22
CA LEU A 275 -7.53 32.77 -17.37
C LEU A 275 -6.89 32.82 -18.76
N THR A 276 -6.86 31.70 -19.49
CA THR A 276 -6.19 31.59 -20.81
C THR A 276 -7.18 31.49 -21.97
N SER A 277 -8.46 31.19 -21.72
CA SER A 277 -9.52 31.11 -22.71
C SER A 277 -10.19 32.47 -22.94
N VAL A 278 -9.61 33.30 -23.79
CA VAL A 278 -10.29 34.48 -24.36
C VAL A 278 -10.66 34.21 -25.81
N GLY A 279 -11.90 33.75 -26.03
CA GLY A 279 -12.62 33.78 -27.32
C GLY A 279 -12.34 32.69 -28.36
N VAL A 280 -11.21 31.95 -28.30
CA VAL A 280 -10.87 30.87 -29.26
C VAL A 280 -10.15 29.73 -28.51
N PRO A 281 -10.40 28.45 -28.83
CA PRO A 281 -9.63 27.34 -28.24
C PRO A 281 -8.14 27.53 -28.53
N SER A 282 -7.36 27.77 -27.49
CA SER A 282 -5.91 27.92 -27.56
C SER A 282 -5.23 26.56 -27.39
N THR A 283 -3.97 26.45 -27.79
CA THR A 283 -3.15 25.25 -27.54
C THR A 283 -3.07 24.88 -26.05
N VAL A 284 -3.22 25.88 -25.16
CA VAL A 284 -3.28 25.71 -23.70
C VAL A 284 -4.53 24.93 -23.28
N TYR A 285 -5.65 25.09 -23.98
CA TYR A 285 -6.86 24.33 -23.69
C TYR A 285 -6.65 22.83 -23.91
N GLU A 286 -6.03 22.45 -25.03
CA GLU A 286 -5.75 21.04 -25.32
C GLU A 286 -4.76 20.43 -24.31
N THR A 287 -3.77 21.18 -23.82
CA THR A 287 -2.86 20.68 -22.78
C THR A 287 -3.49 20.61 -21.39
N VAL A 288 -4.39 21.53 -21.03
CA VAL A 288 -5.18 21.37 -19.80
C VAL A 288 -6.07 20.14 -19.88
N LYS A 289 -6.66 19.86 -21.05
CA LYS A 289 -7.49 18.68 -21.28
C LYS A 289 -6.67 17.39 -21.25
N SER A 290 -5.50 17.34 -21.88
CA SER A 290 -4.58 16.18 -21.81
C SER A 290 -4.13 15.93 -20.37
N LEU A 291 -3.83 16.99 -19.63
CA LEU A 291 -3.45 16.90 -18.21
C LEU A 291 -4.58 16.33 -17.35
N ARG A 292 -5.84 16.75 -17.56
CA ARG A 292 -6.99 16.14 -16.87
C ARG A 292 -7.16 14.66 -17.22
N GLN A 293 -6.94 14.30 -18.47
CA GLN A 293 -6.99 12.90 -18.90
C GLN A 293 -5.87 12.08 -18.22
N ALA A 294 -4.66 12.62 -18.15
CA ALA A 294 -3.53 11.97 -17.47
C ALA A 294 -3.80 11.83 -15.96
N ARG A 295 -4.36 12.87 -15.32
CA ARG A 295 -4.81 12.81 -13.92
C ARG A 295 -5.87 11.72 -13.72
N ALA A 296 -6.88 11.64 -14.59
CA ALA A 296 -7.91 10.60 -14.52
C ALA A 296 -7.33 9.20 -14.70
N GLN A 297 -6.34 9.03 -15.60
CA GLN A 297 -5.61 7.77 -15.76
C GLN A 297 -4.82 7.39 -14.51
N ARG A 298 -4.13 8.35 -13.86
CA ARG A 298 -3.46 8.12 -12.57
C ARG A 298 -4.47 7.65 -11.52
N LEU A 299 -5.57 8.38 -11.35
CA LEU A 299 -6.58 8.06 -10.34
C LEU A 299 -7.23 6.70 -10.62
N GLY A 300 -7.47 6.37 -11.89
CA GLY A 300 -7.95 5.04 -12.30
C GLY A 300 -6.94 3.91 -12.08
N ALA A 301 -5.63 4.19 -12.19
CA ALA A 301 -4.58 3.22 -11.87
C ALA A 301 -4.43 3.01 -10.34
N LEU A 302 -4.68 4.06 -9.55
CA LEU A 302 -4.66 4.02 -8.09
C LEU A 302 -5.91 3.33 -7.48
N GLN A 303 -7.02 3.25 -8.22
CA GLN A 303 -8.18 2.49 -7.78
C GLN A 303 -7.80 1.02 -7.56
N ARG A 304 -8.02 0.53 -6.34
CA ARG A 304 -7.71 -0.84 -5.96
C ARG A 304 -8.62 -1.80 -6.72
N LYS A 305 -8.03 -2.57 -7.63
CA LYS A 305 -8.76 -3.55 -8.45
C LYS A 305 -8.82 -4.94 -7.82
N LEU A 306 -7.99 -5.21 -6.82
CA LEU A 306 -7.92 -6.54 -6.21
C LEU A 306 -8.79 -6.59 -4.94
N PRO A 307 -9.72 -7.56 -4.83
CA PRO A 307 -10.60 -7.68 -3.67
C PRO A 307 -9.82 -8.12 -2.42
N THR A 308 -10.10 -7.48 -1.28
CA THR A 308 -9.48 -7.83 0.02
C THR A 308 -9.67 -9.30 0.39
N VAL A 309 -10.76 -9.93 -0.07
CA VAL A 309 -11.05 -11.36 0.13
C VAL A 309 -9.93 -12.26 -0.37
N HIS A 310 -9.28 -11.90 -1.48
CA HIS A 310 -8.19 -12.69 -2.04
C HIS A 310 -6.94 -12.66 -1.15
N MET A 311 -6.66 -11.52 -0.51
CA MET A 311 -5.56 -11.40 0.46
C MET A 311 -5.84 -12.23 1.71
N VAL A 312 -7.09 -12.23 2.20
CA VAL A 312 -7.51 -13.08 3.32
C VAL A 312 -7.38 -14.56 2.95
N LEU A 313 -7.76 -14.95 1.72
CA LEU A 313 -7.63 -16.31 1.23
C LEU A 313 -6.17 -16.79 1.24
N LEU A 314 -5.22 -15.95 0.80
CA LEU A 314 -3.78 -16.26 0.85
C LEU A 314 -3.29 -16.53 2.28
N TRP A 315 -3.76 -15.73 3.25
CA TRP A 315 -3.42 -15.91 4.66
C TRP A 315 -3.99 -17.19 5.25
N ILE A 316 -5.26 -17.51 4.95
CA ILE A 316 -5.89 -18.76 5.39
C ILE A 316 -5.14 -19.97 4.83
N LEU A 317 -4.78 -19.91 3.55
CA LEU A 317 -4.10 -21.03 2.91
C LEU A 317 -2.69 -21.25 3.47
N ALA A 318 -1.94 -20.16 3.71
CA ALA A 318 -0.65 -20.21 4.39
C ALA A 318 -0.77 -20.76 5.83
N LEU A 319 -1.83 -20.40 6.55
CA LEU A 319 -2.12 -20.93 7.88
C LEU A 319 -2.37 -22.44 7.82
N VAL A 320 -3.20 -22.90 6.89
CA VAL A 320 -3.51 -24.32 6.69
C VAL A 320 -2.24 -25.11 6.38
N GLU A 321 -1.36 -24.58 5.53
CA GLU A 321 -0.06 -25.17 5.24
C GLU A 321 0.79 -25.27 6.52
N LEU A 322 0.96 -24.18 7.26
CA LEU A 322 1.77 -24.16 8.49
C LEU A 322 1.26 -25.08 9.59
N VAL A 323 -0.05 -25.19 9.78
CA VAL A 323 -0.66 -26.05 10.82
C VAL A 323 -0.54 -27.54 10.47
N SER A 324 -0.48 -27.88 9.19
CA SER A 324 -0.41 -29.27 8.73
C SER A 324 0.95 -29.92 8.97
N PHE A 325 2.05 -29.15 9.03
CA PHE A 325 3.39 -29.69 9.26
C PHE A 325 3.62 -30.27 10.67
N PRO A 326 3.25 -29.58 11.77
CA PRO A 326 3.35 -30.18 13.10
C PRO A 326 2.50 -31.44 13.28
N LEU A 327 1.38 -31.55 12.54
CA LEU A 327 0.54 -32.74 12.53
C LEU A 327 1.26 -33.94 11.90
N LEU A 328 2.03 -33.72 10.82
CA LEU A 328 2.92 -34.74 10.26
C LEU A 328 4.06 -35.10 11.21
N GLY A 329 4.70 -34.10 11.83
CA GLY A 329 5.82 -34.30 12.77
C GLY A 329 5.45 -35.08 14.03
N ALA A 330 4.18 -35.02 14.47
CA ALA A 330 3.69 -35.87 15.55
C ALA A 330 3.74 -37.36 15.18
N GLY A 331 3.49 -37.70 13.92
CA GLY A 331 3.57 -39.08 13.42
C GLY A 331 5.02 -39.58 13.30
N THR A 332 5.95 -38.74 12.85
CA THR A 332 7.37 -39.10 12.71
C THR A 332 8.06 -39.30 14.06
N GLN A 333 7.65 -38.55 15.08
CA GLN A 333 8.18 -38.66 16.45
C GLN A 333 8.02 -40.06 17.05
N VAL A 334 6.90 -40.74 16.76
CA VAL A 334 6.62 -42.09 17.26
C VAL A 334 7.63 -43.12 16.72
N ILE A 335 8.15 -42.88 15.51
CA ILE A 335 9.02 -43.82 14.79
C ILE A 335 10.51 -43.46 14.94
N GLY A 336 10.85 -42.18 14.80
CA GLY A 336 12.23 -41.70 14.65
C GLY A 336 12.89 -41.14 15.92
N GLY A 337 12.14 -40.98 17.00
CA GLY A 337 12.62 -40.41 18.25
C GLY A 337 13.04 -38.93 18.15
N TYR A 338 13.66 -38.41 19.21
CA TYR A 338 13.91 -36.96 19.38
C TYR A 338 14.91 -36.35 18.37
N LYS A 339 15.87 -37.13 17.88
CA LYS A 339 16.90 -36.62 16.96
C LYS A 339 16.34 -36.25 15.58
N ILE A 340 15.36 -37.02 15.09
CA ILE A 340 14.67 -36.73 13.83
C ILE A 340 13.79 -35.48 13.96
N LEU A 341 13.13 -35.32 15.11
CA LEU A 341 12.27 -34.16 15.37
C LEU A 341 13.03 -32.82 15.32
N THR A 342 14.28 -32.79 15.78
CA THR A 342 15.12 -31.57 15.71
C THR A 342 15.44 -31.19 14.26
N VAL A 343 15.72 -32.17 13.40
CA VAL A 343 16.01 -31.93 11.98
C VAL A 343 14.74 -31.44 11.26
N GLU A 344 13.60 -32.06 11.55
CA GLU A 344 12.31 -31.66 11.00
C GLU A 344 11.90 -30.25 11.43
N GLY A 345 12.14 -29.90 12.71
CA GLY A 345 11.93 -28.54 13.20
C GLY A 345 12.74 -27.50 12.46
N CYS A 346 13.99 -27.82 12.08
CA CYS A 346 14.83 -26.92 11.28
C CYS A 346 14.21 -26.65 9.90
N LEU A 347 13.75 -27.70 9.22
CA LEU A 347 13.06 -27.58 7.92
C LEU A 347 11.77 -26.76 8.04
N PHE A 348 10.99 -27.00 9.10
CA PHE A 348 9.78 -26.23 9.40
C PHE A 348 10.08 -24.74 9.63
N GLY A 349 11.16 -24.42 10.34
CA GLY A 349 11.61 -23.04 10.54
C GLY A 349 11.96 -22.32 9.24
N VAL A 350 12.71 -22.98 8.35
CA VAL A 350 13.06 -22.44 7.02
C VAL A 350 11.82 -22.21 6.16
N MET A 351 10.89 -23.18 6.15
CA MET A 351 9.65 -23.06 5.40
C MET A 351 8.76 -21.93 5.93
N THR A 352 8.61 -21.82 7.26
CA THR A 352 7.84 -20.74 7.90
C THR A 352 8.44 -19.37 7.55
N MET A 353 9.76 -19.25 7.59
CA MET A 353 10.46 -18.05 7.13
C MET A 353 10.11 -17.73 5.66
N GLY A 354 10.12 -18.73 4.78
CA GLY A 354 9.76 -18.58 3.37
C GLY A 354 8.33 -18.07 3.16
N ILE A 355 7.35 -18.67 3.82
CA ILE A 355 5.92 -18.29 3.71
C ILE A 355 5.69 -16.87 4.27
N PHE A 356 6.27 -16.53 5.41
CA PHE A 356 6.16 -15.18 5.96
C PHE A 356 6.84 -14.15 5.06
N LEU A 357 7.99 -14.49 4.49
CA LEU A 357 8.70 -13.62 3.56
C LEU A 357 7.85 -13.32 2.32
N THR A 358 7.25 -14.34 1.70
CA THR A 358 6.42 -14.15 0.51
C THR A 358 5.17 -13.33 0.80
N LEU A 359 4.45 -13.63 1.89
CA LEU A 359 3.27 -12.86 2.31
C LEU A 359 3.62 -11.40 2.62
N ARG A 360 4.76 -11.14 3.27
CA ARG A 360 5.23 -9.78 3.58
C ARG A 360 5.63 -9.02 2.32
N VAL A 361 6.31 -9.66 1.37
CA VAL A 361 6.63 -9.06 0.06
C VAL A 361 5.34 -8.68 -0.67
N VAL A 362 4.37 -9.60 -0.77
CA VAL A 362 3.07 -9.32 -1.41
C VAL A 362 2.33 -8.20 -0.66
N GLY A 363 2.39 -8.18 0.67
CA GLY A 363 1.80 -7.12 1.49
C GLY A 363 2.45 -5.74 1.31
N GLU A 364 3.76 -5.67 1.06
CA GLU A 364 4.44 -4.42 0.71
C GLU A 364 4.06 -3.97 -0.71
N LEU A 365 3.92 -4.90 -1.67
CA LEU A 365 3.46 -4.57 -3.02
C LEU A 365 2.00 -4.09 -3.04
N TRP A 366 1.17 -4.61 -2.14
CA TRP A 366 -0.23 -4.21 -1.99
C TRP A 366 -0.40 -2.74 -1.59
N ARG A 367 0.57 -2.17 -0.88
CA ARG A 367 0.52 -0.77 -0.44
C ARG A 367 0.94 0.13 -1.61
N PRO A 368 0.05 0.99 -2.13
CA PRO A 368 0.38 1.90 -3.23
C PRO A 368 1.32 3.04 -2.80
N ALA A 369 1.61 3.17 -1.49
CA ALA A 369 2.40 4.24 -0.91
C ALA A 369 3.42 3.71 0.12
N GLY A 370 4.60 4.34 0.21
CA GLY A 370 5.60 4.08 1.27
C GLY A 370 6.42 2.78 1.25
N GLY A 371 6.34 1.96 0.18
CA GLY A 371 7.14 0.72 0.02
C GLY A 371 8.45 0.89 -0.77
N ALA A 372 9.34 -0.10 -0.74
CA ALA A 372 10.61 -0.09 -1.53
C ALA A 372 10.39 -0.04 -3.04
N TYR A 373 9.29 -0.63 -3.51
CA TYR A 373 8.93 -0.69 -4.93
C TYR A 373 8.10 0.52 -5.37
N ASN A 374 7.96 1.52 -4.50
CA ASN A 374 6.99 2.56 -4.72
C ASN A 374 7.50 3.73 -5.56
N VAL A 375 6.58 4.30 -6.33
CA VAL A 375 6.78 5.41 -7.27
C VAL A 375 7.02 6.74 -6.55
N ASP A 376 6.67 6.85 -5.25
CA ASP A 376 6.79 8.09 -4.45
C ASP A 376 8.15 8.78 -4.58
N ASN A 377 9.24 8.01 -4.61
CA ASN A 377 10.59 8.57 -4.69
C ASN A 377 10.87 9.22 -6.04
N VAL A 378 10.44 8.55 -7.11
CA VAL A 378 10.57 9.09 -8.47
C VAL A 378 9.67 10.30 -8.60
N LEU A 379 8.43 10.22 -8.11
CA LEU A 379 7.52 11.36 -8.10
C LEU A 379 8.10 12.54 -7.34
N LYS A 380 8.64 12.33 -6.14
CA LYS A 380 9.20 13.40 -5.32
C LYS A 380 10.33 14.12 -6.05
N VAL A 381 11.16 13.40 -6.80
CA VAL A 381 12.22 14.01 -7.63
C VAL A 381 11.61 14.79 -8.79
N MET A 382 10.65 14.21 -9.50
CA MET A 382 9.99 14.85 -10.65
C MET A 382 9.22 16.12 -10.23
N VAL A 383 8.42 16.04 -9.17
CA VAL A 383 7.67 17.15 -8.58
C VAL A 383 8.62 18.21 -8.05
N ARG A 384 9.69 17.85 -7.36
CA ARG A 384 10.68 18.83 -6.89
C ARG A 384 11.33 19.57 -8.06
N GLY A 385 11.60 18.89 -9.18
CA GLY A 385 12.08 19.53 -10.40
C GLY A 385 11.08 20.56 -10.95
N LEU A 386 9.80 20.19 -11.00
CA LEU A 386 8.73 21.08 -11.44
C LEU A 386 8.53 22.28 -10.49
N GLU A 387 8.61 22.07 -9.17
CA GLU A 387 8.53 23.14 -8.16
C GLU A 387 9.70 24.13 -8.28
N GLN A 388 10.92 23.62 -8.42
CA GLN A 388 12.10 24.47 -8.62
C GLN A 388 11.99 25.31 -9.89
N GLU A 389 11.45 24.73 -10.96
CA GLU A 389 11.20 25.45 -12.21
C GLU A 389 10.12 26.53 -12.04
N LEU A 390 9.05 26.21 -11.32
CA LEU A 390 7.95 27.13 -11.06
C LEU A 390 8.38 28.29 -10.15
N ASP A 391 9.13 28.01 -9.08
CA ASP A 391 9.69 29.02 -8.17
C ASP A 391 10.68 29.94 -8.90
N ALA A 392 11.54 29.39 -9.76
CA ALA A 392 12.46 30.20 -10.57
C ALA A 392 11.70 31.17 -11.49
N ARG A 393 10.62 30.70 -12.12
CA ARG A 393 9.76 31.51 -12.98
C ARG A 393 8.97 32.56 -12.21
N MET A 394 8.46 32.25 -11.01
CA MET A 394 7.81 33.22 -10.13
C MET A 394 8.78 34.31 -9.66
N ALA A 395 10.04 33.97 -9.42
CA ALA A 395 11.09 34.91 -9.05
C ALA A 395 11.59 35.79 -10.23
N GLY A 396 11.00 35.66 -11.42
CA GLY A 396 11.42 36.40 -12.61
C GLY A 396 12.80 36.01 -13.15
N LYS A 397 13.38 34.90 -12.66
CA LYS A 397 14.64 34.37 -13.19
C LYS A 397 14.32 33.61 -14.47
N THR A 398 14.41 34.31 -15.60
CA THR A 398 14.33 33.68 -16.91
C THR A 398 15.43 32.61 -17.02
N ILE A 399 15.07 31.53 -17.68
CA ILE A 399 15.71 30.21 -17.66
C ILE A 399 17.12 30.23 -18.29
N GLU A 400 18.13 30.79 -17.62
CA GLU A 400 19.53 30.46 -17.91
C GLU A 400 19.99 29.19 -17.17
N ALA A 401 19.21 28.73 -16.19
CA ALA A 401 19.51 27.57 -15.36
C ALA A 401 19.15 26.20 -16.01
N GLN A 402 18.11 26.09 -16.87
CA GLN A 402 17.82 24.82 -17.56
C GLN A 402 18.95 24.41 -18.51
N ARG A 403 19.70 25.36 -19.08
CA ARG A 403 20.85 25.04 -19.95
C ARG A 403 21.99 24.36 -19.19
N ARG A 404 22.05 24.49 -17.85
CA ARG A 404 23.10 23.91 -17.01
C ARG A 404 22.70 22.62 -16.29
N ASN A 405 21.40 22.38 -16.07
CA ASN A 405 20.94 21.27 -15.23
C ASN A 405 20.51 20.00 -16.00
N PHE A 406 20.42 20.04 -17.32
CA PHE A 406 20.37 18.82 -18.12
C PHE A 406 21.78 18.51 -18.60
N PRO A 407 22.46 17.46 -18.08
CA PRO A 407 23.66 16.96 -18.73
C PRO A 407 23.22 16.56 -20.15
N SER A 408 23.79 17.26 -21.14
CA SER A 408 23.70 16.83 -22.52
C SER A 408 24.06 15.34 -22.56
N PRO A 409 23.24 14.46 -23.16
CA PRO A 409 23.70 13.12 -23.45
C PRO A 409 24.98 13.29 -24.26
N ASN A 410 26.11 12.88 -23.68
CA ASN A 410 27.32 12.73 -24.45
C ASN A 410 26.97 11.71 -25.53
N ILE A 411 26.73 12.20 -26.74
CA ILE A 411 26.65 11.41 -27.94
C ILE A 411 28.07 10.84 -28.08
N VAL A 412 28.23 9.59 -27.67
CA VAL A 412 29.38 8.74 -27.99
C VAL A 412 29.06 8.04 -29.29
#